data_AF-A0A524IIV9-F1
#
_entry.id   AF-A0A524IIV9-F1
#
_cell.length_a   1.000
_cell.length_b   1.000
_cell.length_c   1.000
_cell.angle_alpha   90.00
_cell.angle_beta   90.00
_cell.angle_gamma   90.00
#
_symmetry.space_group_name_H-M   'P 1'
#
loop_
_entity.id
_entity.type
_entity.pdbx_description
1 polymer ?
#
loop_
_entity_poly.entity_id
_entity_poly.type
_entity_poly.pdbx_seq_one_letter_code
_entity_poly.pdbx_strand_id
1 'polypeptide(L)'
;LSALPMLWEFTVPSGQVWFWLLAVGAMGNLGQLCLARAYKLAPVSQVSPLGYSGLVFAGLVGFFVWHETPDYWMVGGTVFIIAAGVLVARERLEPMPVPPSATPEFPVN
;
A
#
# COMPACT_ATOMS: atom_id res chain seq x y z
N LEU A 1 -20.83 -10.79 -19.48
CA LEU A 1 -20.21 -11.88 -20.27
C LEU A 1 -19.52 -12.93 -19.39
N SER A 2 -18.88 -12.56 -18.28
CA SER A 2 -18.22 -13.49 -17.35
C SER A 2 -19.15 -14.43 -16.57
N ALA A 3 -20.47 -14.18 -16.55
CA ALA A 3 -21.45 -15.03 -15.88
C ALA A 3 -21.81 -16.31 -16.66
N LEU A 4 -21.56 -16.35 -17.97
CA LEU A 4 -21.86 -17.51 -18.82
C LEU A 4 -21.02 -18.76 -18.49
N PRO A 5 -19.69 -18.68 -18.33
CA PRO A 5 -18.89 -19.86 -17.92
C PRO A 5 -19.21 -20.33 -16.49
N MET A 6 -19.66 -19.43 -15.60
CA MET A 6 -20.01 -19.77 -14.22
C MET A 6 -21.21 -20.73 -14.12
N LEU A 7 -22.12 -20.72 -15.10
CA LEU A 7 -23.27 -21.63 -15.12
C LEU A 7 -22.89 -23.05 -15.61
N TRP A 8 -21.77 -23.19 -16.33
CA TRP A 8 -21.36 -24.45 -16.96
C TRP A 8 -20.26 -25.19 -16.19
N GLU A 9 -19.38 -24.47 -15.48
CA GLU A 9 -18.28 -25.03 -14.68
C GLU A 9 -18.34 -24.61 -13.20
N PHE A 10 -19.54 -24.57 -12.61
CA PHE A 10 -19.67 -24.29 -11.18
C PHE A 10 -19.04 -25.42 -10.35
N THR A 11 -17.84 -25.19 -9.86
CA THR A 11 -17.16 -26.09 -8.92
C THR A 11 -17.23 -25.49 -7.52
N VAL A 12 -17.71 -26.27 -6.56
CA VAL A 12 -17.71 -25.82 -5.17
C VAL A 12 -16.26 -25.79 -4.70
N PRO A 13 -15.75 -24.64 -4.22
CA PRO A 13 -14.37 -24.56 -3.77
C PRO A 13 -14.13 -25.56 -2.63
N SER A 14 -13.02 -26.31 -2.71
CA SER A 14 -12.61 -27.18 -1.61
C SER A 14 -12.30 -26.36 -0.36
N GLY A 15 -12.31 -26.98 0.83
CA GLY A 15 -12.03 -26.28 2.09
C GLY A 15 -10.69 -25.51 2.09
N GLN A 16 -9.70 -26.02 1.36
CA GLN A 16 -8.40 -25.35 1.17
C GLN A 16 -8.52 -24.05 0.36
N VAL A 17 -9.34 -24.03 -0.69
CA VAL A 17 -9.54 -22.84 -1.51
C VAL A 17 -10.26 -21.75 -0.71
N TRP A 18 -11.23 -22.13 0.12
CA TRP A 18 -11.90 -21.20 1.04
C TRP A 18 -10.93 -20.53 2.01
N PHE A 19 -9.98 -21.29 2.57
CA PHE A 19 -8.96 -20.73 3.44
C PHE A 19 -8.12 -19.66 2.72
N TRP A 20 -7.63 -19.96 1.51
CA TRP A 20 -6.86 -18.98 0.73
C TRP A 20 -7.69 -17.75 0.33
N LEU A 21 -8.95 -17.92 -0.04
CA LEU A 21 -9.85 -16.80 -0.36
C LEU A 21 -10.05 -15.88 0.85
N LEU A 22 -10.28 -16.45 2.03
CA LEU A 22 -10.40 -15.67 3.26
C LEU A 22 -9.08 -14.98 3.63
N ALA A 23 -7.95 -15.66 3.48
CA ALA A 23 -6.63 -15.09 3.77
C ALA A 23 -6.31 -13.89 2.86
N VAL A 24 -6.52 -14.04 1.55
CA VAL A 24 -6.30 -12.95 0.57
C VAL A 24 -7.29 -11.80 0.81
N GLY A 25 -8.56 -12.11 1.06
CA GLY A 25 -9.57 -11.11 1.39
C GLY A 25 -9.25 -10.32 2.66
N ALA A 26 -8.81 -11.00 3.71
CA ALA A 26 -8.41 -10.37 4.97
C ALA A 26 -7.19 -9.47 4.79
N MET A 27 -6.14 -9.94 4.11
CA MET A 27 -4.95 -9.13 3.84
C MET A 27 -5.24 -7.93 2.94
N GLY A 28 -6.05 -8.12 1.89
CA GLY A 28 -6.48 -7.02 1.03
C GLY A 28 -7.26 -5.95 1.81
N ASN A 29 -8.20 -6.37 2.67
CA ASN A 29 -8.97 -5.45 3.51
C ASN A 29 -8.08 -4.71 4.52
N LEU A 30 -7.15 -5.41 5.18
CA LEU A 30 -6.18 -4.79 6.10
C LEU A 30 -5.30 -3.76 5.39
N GLY A 31 -4.83 -4.09 4.18
CA GLY A 31 -4.06 -3.16 3.34
C GLY A 31 -4.85 -1.89 3.02
N GLN A 32 -6.11 -2.04 2.61
CA GLN A 32 -6.99 -0.91 2.32
C GLN A 32 -7.28 -0.05 3.56
N LEU A 33 -7.52 -0.66 4.73
CA LEU A 33 -7.72 0.07 5.98
C LEU A 33 -6.46 0.83 6.40
N CYS A 34 -5.28 0.23 6.23
CA CYS A 34 -4.00 0.88 6.49
C CYS A 34 -3.81 2.09 5.57
N LEU A 35 -4.09 1.93 4.27
CA LEU A 35 -4.00 3.01 3.29
C LEU A 35 -4.99 4.15 3.59
N ALA A 36 -6.22 3.81 3.96
CA ALA A 36 -7.24 4.79 4.36
C ALA A 36 -6.82 5.57 5.61
N ARG A 37 -6.16 4.92 6.58
CA ARG A 37 -5.59 5.62 7.75
C ARG A 37 -4.37 6.46 7.37
N ALA A 38 -3.50 5.99 6.48
CA ALA A 38 -2.33 6.73 6.01
C ALA A 38 -2.72 8.07 5.36
N TYR A 39 -3.78 8.08 4.54
CA TYR A 39 -4.30 9.31 3.95
C TYR A 39 -4.90 10.29 4.98
N LYS A 40 -5.36 9.82 6.13
CA LYS A 40 -5.84 10.70 7.22
C LYS A 40 -4.70 11.34 8.02
N LEU A 41 -3.55 10.67 8.10
CA LEU A 41 -2.41 11.07 8.92
C LEU A 41 -1.36 11.87 8.14
N ALA A 42 -1.46 11.91 6.82
CA ALA A 42 -0.42 12.46 5.96
C ALA A 42 -0.95 13.13 4.70
N PRO A 43 -0.23 14.12 4.15
CA PRO A 43 -0.54 14.68 2.84
C PRO A 43 -0.44 13.63 1.74
N VAL A 44 -1.34 13.73 0.76
CA VAL A 44 -1.49 12.76 -0.36
C VAL A 44 -0.18 12.55 -1.13
N SER A 45 0.63 13.60 -1.28
CA SER A 45 1.95 13.56 -1.93
C SER A 45 2.92 12.59 -1.26
N GLN A 46 2.79 12.40 0.05
CA GLN A 46 3.65 11.53 0.84
C GLN A 46 3.17 10.07 0.85
N VAL A 47 1.89 9.83 0.58
CA VAL A 47 1.30 8.49 0.54
C VAL A 47 1.36 7.88 -0.86
N SER A 48 1.42 8.72 -1.90
CA SER A 48 1.52 8.27 -3.31
C SER A 48 2.67 7.27 -3.59
N PRO A 49 3.92 7.47 -3.10
CA PRO A 49 5.00 6.50 -3.30
C PRO A 49 4.75 5.16 -2.59
N LEU A 50 4.07 5.17 -1.44
CA LEU A 50 3.72 3.96 -0.71
C LEU A 50 2.70 3.11 -1.50
N GLY A 51 1.81 3.73 -2.28
CA GLY A 51 0.93 3.01 -3.19
C GLY A 51 1.69 2.16 -4.23
N TYR A 52 2.83 2.67 -4.71
CA TYR A 52 3.70 1.93 -5.65
C TYR A 52 4.60 0.91 -4.94
N SER A 53 4.87 1.05 -3.64
CA SER A 53 5.65 0.05 -2.89
C SER A 53 5.03 -1.35 -2.92
N GLY A 54 3.72 -1.46 -3.17
CA GLY A 54 3.04 -2.74 -3.42
C GLY A 54 3.67 -3.57 -4.54
N LEU A 55 4.21 -2.94 -5.60
CA LEU A 55 4.95 -3.64 -6.66
C LEU A 55 6.22 -4.29 -6.15
N VAL A 56 6.93 -3.62 -5.23
CA VAL A 56 8.16 -4.16 -4.62
C VAL A 56 7.83 -5.39 -3.78
N PHE A 57 6.80 -5.31 -2.94
CA PHE A 57 6.34 -6.45 -2.14
C PHE A 57 5.81 -7.59 -3.01
N ALA A 58 5.00 -7.29 -4.03
CA ALA A 58 4.51 -8.29 -4.97
C ALA A 58 5.68 -9.01 -5.67
N GLY A 59 6.72 -8.26 -6.02
CA GLY A 59 7.93 -8.82 -6.59
C GLY A 59 8.72 -9.72 -5.66
N LEU A 60 8.90 -9.29 -4.40
CA LEU A 60 9.55 -10.10 -3.38
C LEU A 60 8.77 -11.39 -3.11
N VAL A 61 7.46 -11.30 -2.93
CA VAL A 61 6.60 -12.48 -2.72
C VAL A 61 6.61 -13.37 -3.96
N GLY A 62 6.57 -12.79 -5.17
CA GLY A 62 6.78 -13.46 -6.46
C GLY A 62 8.03 -14.33 -6.46
N PHE A 63 9.17 -13.72 -6.13
CA PHE A 63 10.46 -14.40 -6.05
C PHE A 63 10.50 -15.48 -4.96
N PHE A 64 9.98 -15.22 -3.76
CA PHE A 64 10.07 -16.18 -2.65
C PHE A 64 9.09 -17.34 -2.73
N VAL A 65 7.86 -17.09 -3.22
CA VAL A 65 6.79 -18.11 -3.26
C VAL A 65 6.80 -18.88 -4.57
N TRP A 66 7.02 -18.19 -5.69
CA TRP A 66 6.97 -18.78 -7.02
C TRP A 66 8.35 -18.96 -7.67
N HIS A 67 9.44 -18.59 -6.99
CA HIS A 67 10.82 -18.69 -7.51
C HIS A 67 11.02 -17.95 -8.85
N GLU A 68 10.20 -16.92 -9.10
CA GLU A 68 10.24 -16.17 -10.35
C GLU A 68 11.43 -15.21 -10.33
N THR A 69 12.38 -15.40 -11.25
CA THR A 69 13.60 -14.60 -11.31
C THR A 69 13.29 -13.16 -11.72
N PRO A 70 13.59 -12.15 -10.87
CA PRO A 70 13.31 -10.76 -11.22
C PRO A 70 14.16 -10.32 -12.40
N ASP A 71 13.50 -9.74 -13.41
CA ASP A 71 14.15 -9.19 -14.59
C ASP A 71 14.87 -7.87 -14.25
N TYR A 72 15.86 -7.49 -15.06
CA TYR A 72 16.66 -6.27 -14.87
C TYR A 72 15.79 -5.01 -14.75
N TRP A 73 14.70 -4.93 -15.53
CA TRP A 73 13.74 -3.83 -15.46
C TRP A 73 12.99 -3.75 -14.14
N MET A 74 12.66 -4.91 -13.57
CA MET A 74 11.96 -5.01 -12.29
C MET A 74 12.86 -4.56 -11.13
N VAL A 75 14.15 -4.93 -11.18
CA VAL A 75 15.15 -4.46 -10.21
C VAL A 75 15.30 -2.94 -10.31
N GLY A 76 15.42 -2.39 -11.53
CA GLY A 76 15.52 -0.96 -11.75
C GLY A 76 14.31 -0.18 -11.20
N GLY A 77 13.09 -0.64 -11.51
CA GLY A 77 11.86 -0.04 -10.99
C GLY A 77 11.76 -0.14 -9.47
N THR A 78 12.15 -1.28 -8.89
CA THR A 78 12.17 -1.49 -7.43
C THR A 78 13.10 -0.51 -6.73
N VAL A 79 14.33 -0.34 -7.23
CA VAL A 79 15.29 0.64 -6.69
C VAL A 79 14.74 2.06 -6.77
N PHE A 80 14.10 2.42 -7.88
CA PHE A 80 13.51 3.74 -8.08
C PHE A 80 12.39 4.02 -7.07
N ILE A 81 11.48 3.05 -6.85
CA ILE A 81 10.39 3.17 -5.87
C ILE A 81 10.94 3.31 -4.45
N ILE A 82 11.96 2.51 -4.09
CA ILE A 82 12.62 2.59 -2.78
C ILE A 82 13.27 3.97 -2.59
N ALA A 83 14.01 4.47 -3.59
CA ALA A 83 14.64 5.78 -3.53
C ALA A 83 13.62 6.92 -3.34
N ALA A 84 12.52 6.90 -4.10
CA ALA A 84 11.43 7.86 -3.93
C ALA A 84 10.82 7.81 -2.53
N GLY A 85 10.59 6.61 -1.98
CA GLY A 85 10.09 6.42 -0.62
C GLY A 85 11.03 6.99 0.44
N VAL A 86 12.35 6.80 0.30
CA VAL A 86 13.35 7.34 1.22
C VAL A 86 13.39 8.87 1.17
N LEU A 87 13.35 9.48 -0.01
CA LEU A 87 13.32 10.95 -0.16
C LEU A 87 12.11 11.56 0.55
N VAL A 88 10.95 10.97 0.33
CA VAL A 88 9.67 11.41 0.92
C VAL A 88 9.68 11.25 2.44
N ALA A 89 10.23 10.15 2.97
CA ALA A 89 10.39 9.95 4.41
C ALA A 89 11.32 10.98 5.06
N ARG A 90 12.36 11.45 4.34
CA ARG A 90 13.29 12.47 4.84
C ARG A 90 12.64 13.84 4.98
N GLU A 91 11.76 14.24 4.06
CA GLU A 91 11.04 15.52 4.12
C GLU A 91 10.15 15.65 5.36
N ARG A 92 9.69 14.53 5.94
CA ARG A 92 8.90 14.54 7.19
C ARG A 92 9.69 14.88 8.45
N LEU A 93 11.02 14.79 8.40
CA LEU A 93 11.87 15.14 9.53
C LEU A 93 12.03 16.65 9.66
N GLU A 94 11.63 17.43 8.64
CA GLU A 94 11.49 18.87 8.78
C GLU A 94 10.20 19.16 9.56
N PRO A 95 10.29 19.72 10.79
CA PRO A 95 9.12 20.00 11.60
C PRO A 95 8.21 20.94 10.83
N MET A 96 6.93 20.56 10.70
CA MET A 96 5.93 21.41 10.08
C MET A 96 5.98 22.80 10.77
N PRO A 97 6.10 23.91 10.03
CA PRO A 97 6.14 25.24 10.62
C PRO A 97 4.95 25.40 11.56
N VAL A 98 5.21 25.66 12.84
CA VAL A 98 4.15 25.91 13.82
C VAL A 98 3.30 27.06 13.27
N PRO A 99 1.97 26.90 13.12
CA PRO A 99 1.11 27.98 12.67
C PRO A 99 1.34 29.20 13.57
N PRO A 100 1.50 30.42 13.02
CA PRO A 100 1.73 31.64 13.80
C PRO A 100 0.63 31.98 14.83
N SER A 101 -0.49 31.26 14.85
CA SER A 101 -1.66 31.53 15.68
C SER A 101 -1.68 30.78 17.03
N ALA A 102 -0.54 30.30 17.52
CA ALA A 102 -0.42 29.72 18.86
C ALA A 102 -0.22 30.78 19.96
N THR A 103 -0.55 32.05 19.70
CA THR A 103 -0.67 33.09 20.71
C THR A 103 -2.11 33.10 21.26
N PRO A 104 -2.33 32.82 22.56
CA PRO A 104 -3.56 33.27 23.21
C PRO A 104 -3.51 34.80 23.29
N GLU A 105 -3.94 35.47 22.23
CA GLU A 105 -4.20 36.91 22.25
C GLU A 105 -5.56 37.18 22.89
N PHE A 106 -5.64 37.01 24.20
CA PHE A 106 -6.75 37.58 24.97
C PHE A 106 -6.21 38.29 26.21
N PRO A 107 -5.95 39.60 26.13
CA PRO A 107 -5.82 40.41 27.34
C PRO A 107 -7.19 40.47 28.01
N VAL A 108 -7.36 39.67 29.07
CA VAL A 108 -8.50 39.77 29.98
C VAL A 108 -8.28 41.03 30.81
N ASN A 109 -9.05 42.06 30.51
CA ASN A 109 -9.21 43.26 31.32
C ASN A 109 -10.27 43.07 32.41
#